data_AF-A0A1K1QZN4-F1
#
_entry.id   AF-A0A1K1QZN4-F1
#
_cell.length_a   1.000
_cell.length_b   1.000
_cell.length_c   1.000
_cell.angle_alpha   90.00
_cell.angle_beta   90.00
_cell.angle_gamma   90.00
#
_symmetry.space_group_name_H-M   'P 1'
#
loop_
_entity.id
_entity.type
_entity.pdbx_description
1 polymer ?
#
loop_
_entity_poly.entity_id
_entity_poly.type
_entity_poly.pdbx_seq_one_letter_code
_entity_poly.pdbx_strand_id
1 'polypeptide(L)' 'MPVSVYNKLVRDRIPQVIQAKGKECRTRILDEEEYNQELVMKLKEESEEYFSAQSPEESLEELADML' A
#
# COMPACT_ATOMS: atom_id res chain seq x y z
N MET A 1 13.97 10.54 15.89
CA MET A 1 13.90 9.35 15.02
C MET A 1 13.40 9.81 13.66
N PRO A 2 13.96 9.32 12.53
CA PRO A 2 13.47 9.72 11.22
C PRO A 2 12.04 9.21 11.03
N VAL A 3 11.17 10.08 10.51
CA VAL A 3 9.80 9.71 10.12
C VAL A 3 9.86 9.22 8.68
N SER A 4 9.60 7.94 8.45
CA SER A 4 9.41 7.42 7.10
C SER A 4 8.02 7.80 6.61
N VAL A 5 7.96 8.46 5.45
CA VAL A 5 6.70 8.83 4.80
C VAL A 5 6.48 7.87 3.64
N TYR A 6 5.39 7.11 3.72
CA TYR A 6 4.94 6.22 2.67
C TYR A 6 3.61 6.77 2.16
N ASN A 7 3.61 7.39 0.98
CA ASN A 7 2.40 7.89 0.31
C ASN A 7 1.70 6.74 -0.41
N LYS A 8 1.28 5.72 0.36
CA LYS A 8 0.61 4.53 -0.17
C LYS A 8 -0.88 4.61 0.16
N LEU A 9 -1.72 4.39 -0.84
CA LEU A 9 -3.14 4.11 -0.60
C LEU A 9 -3.26 2.77 0.14
N VAL A 10 -3.96 2.77 1.28
CA VAL A 10 -4.32 1.56 2.04
C VAL A 10 -5.83 1.45 2.12
N ARG A 11 -6.38 0.30 1.75
CA ARG A 11 -7.84 0.02 1.74
C ARG A 11 -8.25 -1.01 2.80
N ASP A 12 -7.27 -1.58 3.49
CA ASP A 12 -7.40 -2.73 4.36
C ASP A 12 -7.14 -2.35 5.83
N ARG A 13 -6.74 -3.33 6.65
CA ARG A 13 -6.46 -3.13 8.08
C ARG A 13 -4.99 -2.86 8.40
N ILE A 14 -4.14 -2.48 7.42
CA ILE A 14 -2.72 -2.17 7.69
C ILE A 14 -2.55 -1.17 8.84
N PRO A 15 -3.30 -0.05 8.94
CA PRO A 15 -3.13 0.88 10.07
C PRO A 15 -3.34 0.22 11.44
N GLN A 16 -4.33 -0.67 11.55
CA GLN A 16 -4.62 -1.42 12.77
C GLN A 16 -3.54 -2.48 13.05
N VAL A 17 -3.01 -3.13 12.01
CA VAL A 17 -1.90 -4.07 12.14
C VAL A 17 -0.62 -3.36 12.64
N ILE A 18 -0.32 -2.16 12.14
CA ILE A 18 0.81 -1.35 12.58
C ILE A 18 0.66 -0.98 14.06
N GLN A 19 -0.52 -0.48 14.45
CA GLN A 19 -0.83 -0.14 15.84
C GLN A 19 -0.74 -1.35 16.77
N ALA A 20 -1.25 -2.52 16.35
CA ALA A 20 -1.16 -3.76 17.12
C ALA A 20 0.29 -4.22 17.35
N LYS A 21 1.23 -3.83 16.48
CA LYS A 21 2.67 -4.08 16.63
C LYS A 21 3.38 -3.01 17.47
N GLY A 22 2.65 -2.11 18.12
CA GLY A 22 3.21 -1.03 18.95
C GLY A 22 3.89 0.08 18.17
N LYS A 23 3.62 0.19 16.86
CA LYS A 23 4.14 1.25 15.99
C LYS A 23 3.06 2.31 15.75
N GLU A 24 3.49 3.53 15.43
CA GLU A 24 2.59 4.63 15.07
C GLU A 24 2.61 4.88 13.56
N CYS A 25 1.44 5.12 12.98
CA CYS A 25 1.28 5.62 11.61
C CYS A 25 0.27 6.77 11.59
N ARG A 26 0.45 7.70 10.65
CA ARG A 26 -0.51 8.78 10.38
C ARG A 26 -1.25 8.44 9.09
N THR A 27 -2.58 8.51 9.15
CA THR A 27 -3.46 8.26 8.02
C THR A 27 -4.43 9.42 7.85
N ARG A 28 -4.90 9.63 6.62
CA ARG A 28 -5.94 10.58 6.27
C ARG A 28 -6.94 9.87 5.37
N ILE A 29 -8.22 10.23 5.49
CA ILE A 29 -9.24 9.83 4.52
C ILE A 29 -9.17 10.78 3.33
N LEU A 30 -9.06 10.20 2.13
CA LEU A 30 -9.01 10.94 0.87
C LEU A 30 -10.43 11.34 0.43
N ASP A 31 -10.54 12.44 -0.31
CA ASP A 31 -11.75 12.71 -1.08
C ASP A 31 -11.81 11.84 -2.35
N GLU A 32 -12.89 11.95 -3.12
CA GLU A 32 -13.10 11.10 -4.29
C GLU A 32 -12.07 11.35 -5.42
N GLU A 33 -11.65 12.60 -5.62
CA GLU A 33 -10.69 12.94 -6.67
C GLU A 33 -9.31 12.40 -6.32
N GLU A 34 -8.85 12.67 -5.09
CA GLU A 34 -7.59 12.16 -4.57
C GLU A 34 -7.59 10.63 -4.49
N TYR A 35 -8.71 10.03 -4.06
CA TYR A 35 -8.82 8.57 -4.01
C TYR A 35 -8.66 7.94 -5.39
N ASN A 36 -9.30 8.48 -6.42
CA ASN A 36 -9.16 7.97 -7.79
C ASN A 36 -7.72 8.12 -8.31
N GLN A 37 -7.05 9.25 -8.02
CA GLN A 37 -5.65 9.46 -8.39
C GLN A 37 -4.73 8.46 -7.69
N GLU A 38 -4.87 8.32 -6.37
CA GLU A 38 -4.06 7.41 -5.56
C GLU A 38 -4.34 5.94 -5.90
N LEU A 39 -5.55 5.59 -6.34
CA LEU A 39 -5.88 4.24 -6.81
C LEU A 39 -5.10 3.86 -8.07
N VAL A 40 -4.99 4.79 -9.04
CA VAL A 40 -4.19 4.58 -10.26
C VAL A 40 -2.70 4.48 -9.91
N MET A 41 -2.22 5.31 -9.00
CA MET A 41 -0.83 5.26 -8.52
C MET A 41 -0.53 3.93 -7.84
N LYS A 42 -1.45 3.45 -6.99
CA LYS A 42 -1.33 2.17 -6.29
C LYS A 42 -1.32 1.00 -7.27
N LEU A 43 -2.23 0.97 -8.24
CA LEU A 43 -2.22 -0.07 -9.28
C LEU A 43 -0.89 -0.12 -10.04
N LYS A 44 -0.32 1.04 -10.36
CA LYS A 44 0.98 1.12 -11.03
C LYS A 44 2.11 0.58 -10.16
N GLU A 45 2.16 0.99 -8.90
CA GLU A 45 3.14 0.51 -7.89
C GLU A 45 3.12 -1.02 -7.82
N GLU A 46 1.95 -1.62 -7.52
CA GLU A 46 1.80 -3.07 -7.38
C GLU A 46 2.15 -3.81 -8.69
N SER A 47 1.79 -3.23 -9.84
CA SER A 47 2.15 -3.80 -11.15
C SER A 47 3.67 -3.84 -11.36
N GLU A 48 4.37 -2.76 -11.00
CA GLU A 48 5.83 -2.70 -11.08
C GLU A 48 6.48 -3.69 -10.11
N GLU A 49 5.93 -3.86 -8.91
CA GLU A 49 6.37 -4.85 -7.92
C GLU A 49 6.15 -6.28 -8.44
N TYR A 50 4.97 -6.59 -8.99
CA TYR A 50 4.66 -7.88 -9.62
C TYR A 50 5.65 -8.28 -10.72
N PHE A 51 5.97 -7.34 -11.63
CA PHE A 51 6.92 -7.61 -12.72
C PHE A 51 8.38 -7.67 -12.25
N SER A 52 8.68 -7.12 -11.07
CA SER A 52 10.02 -7.12 -10.47
C SER A 52 10.24 -8.25 -9.47
N ALA A 53 9.18 -8.97 -9.08
CA ALA A 53 9.21 -10.10 -8.17
C ALA A 53 10.20 -11.19 -8.63
N GLN A 54 10.94 -11.76 -7.67
CA GLN A 54 11.99 -12.74 -7.93
C GLN A 54 11.54 -14.18 -7.65
N SER A 55 10.34 -14.36 -7.09
CA SER A 55 9.74 -15.66 -6.82
C SER A 55 8.25 -15.71 -7.18
N PRO A 56 7.70 -16.90 -7.49
CA PRO A 56 6.27 -17.07 -7.70
C PRO A 56 5.42 -16.65 -6.50
N GLU A 57 5.93 -16.83 -5.27
CA GLU A 57 5.26 -16.43 -4.04
C GLU A 57 5.13 -14.91 -3.95
N GLU A 58 6.22 -14.18 -4.22
CA GLU A 58 6.21 -12.71 -4.29
C GLU A 58 5.25 -12.22 -5.38
N SER A 59 5.33 -12.77 -6.61
CA SER A 59 4.40 -12.39 -7.68
C SER A 59 2.94 -12.64 -7.30
N LEU A 60 2.63 -13.70 -6.55
CA LEU A 60 1.27 -13.98 -6.11
C LEU A 60 0.80 -12.97 -5.05
N GLU A 61 1.69 -12.52 -4.17
CA GLU A 61 1.43 -11.49 -3.17
C GLU A 61 1.09 -10.15 -3.86
N GLU A 62 1.94 -9.67 -4.77
CA GLU A 62 1.69 -8.40 -5.46
C GLU A 62 0.44 -8.44 -6.36
N LEU A 63 0.13 -9.61 -6.92
CA LEU A 63 -1.12 -9.80 -7.66
C LEU A 63 -2.36 -9.71 -6.75
N ALA A 64 -2.25 -10.17 -5.50
CA ALA A 64 -3.33 -10.06 -4.53
C ALA A 64 -3.55 -8.61 -4.10
N ASP A 65 -2.47 -7.82 -3.96
CA ASP A 65 -2.54 -6.41 -3.57
C ASP A 65 -3.16 -5.51 -4.67
N MET A 66 -3.17 -5.96 -5.94
CA MET A 66 -3.90 -5.31 -7.03
C MET A 66 -5.44 -5.46 -6.95
N LEU A 67 -5.97 -6.46 -6.25
CA LEU A 67 -7.41 -6.80 -6.23
C LEU A 67 -8.18 -6.09 -5.10
#